data_AF-A0A9P6AMF5-F1
#
_entry.id   AF-A0A9P6AMF5-F1
#
_cell.length_a   1.000
_cell.length_b   1.000
_cell.length_c   1.000
_cell.angle_alpha   90.00
_cell.angle_beta   90.00
_cell.angle_gamma   90.00
#
_symmetry.space_group_name_H-M   'P 1'
#
loop_
_entity.id
_entity.type
_entity.pdbx_description
1 polymer ?
#
loop_
_entity_poly.entity_id
_entity_poly.type
_entity_poly.pdbx_seq_one_letter_code
_entity_poly.pdbx_strand_id
1 'polypeptide(L)'
;MSSQKTSNNDSCRDLNGRRISTIKEASRMAEYIENEPLRKKAAAEAQRSKLEALEKQLGIEPDSASSSSGQPGQVAGKKHRFDDTEYLEQSRDLVEGVKSAVAAGLLKKRKKAKTTPESPSGAGSKSGADAATSLAPKPVATEVVTTS
;
A
#
# COMPACT_ATOMS: atom_id res chain seq x y z
N MET A 1 -40.81 -32.27 25.17
CA MET A 1 -40.23 -32.62 23.86
C MET A 1 -39.66 -31.34 23.22
N SER A 2 -38.35 -31.06 23.38
CA SER A 2 -37.73 -29.90 22.74
C SER A 2 -37.11 -30.35 21.41
N SER A 3 -37.87 -30.18 20.32
CA SER A 3 -37.44 -30.54 18.96
C SER A 3 -36.88 -29.31 18.23
N GLN A 4 -35.80 -28.72 18.75
CA GLN A 4 -34.99 -27.76 18.00
C GLN A 4 -33.99 -28.53 17.13
N LYS A 5 -34.46 -29.13 16.04
CA LYS A 5 -33.59 -29.77 15.05
C LYS A 5 -33.55 -28.91 13.80
N THR A 6 -32.48 -28.11 13.72
CA THR A 6 -32.04 -27.25 12.61
C THR A 6 -32.93 -26.02 12.35
N SER A 7 -32.37 -24.81 12.53
CA SER A 7 -33.03 -23.52 12.27
C SER A 7 -32.84 -23.02 10.83
N ASN A 8 -32.17 -23.80 9.99
CA ASN A 8 -31.91 -23.43 8.61
C ASN A 8 -33.11 -23.83 7.73
N ASN A 9 -33.98 -22.84 7.47
CA ASN A 9 -35.18 -22.99 6.66
C ASN A 9 -34.95 -22.73 5.15
N ASP A 10 -33.69 -22.63 4.72
CA ASP A 10 -33.34 -22.12 3.39
C ASP A 10 -33.74 -23.07 2.24
N SER A 11 -33.83 -24.36 2.56
CA SER A 11 -34.31 -25.41 1.66
C SER A 11 -35.83 -25.40 1.43
N CYS A 12 -36.60 -24.71 2.26
CA CYS A 12 -38.05 -24.63 2.14
C CYS A 12 -38.47 -23.80 0.90
N ARG A 13 -39.68 -24.05 0.40
CA ARG A 13 -40.24 -23.37 -0.77
C ARG A 13 -41.38 -22.45 -0.34
N ASP A 14 -41.54 -21.31 -1.01
CA ASP A 14 -42.65 -20.38 -0.85
C ASP A 14 -43.93 -20.92 -1.52
N LEU A 15 -45.07 -20.27 -1.29
CA LEU A 15 -46.35 -20.62 -1.92
C LEU A 15 -46.33 -20.48 -3.46
N ASN A 16 -45.31 -19.81 -4.00
CA ASN A 16 -45.08 -19.68 -5.43
C ASN A 16 -44.08 -20.71 -5.97
N GLY A 17 -43.60 -21.65 -5.14
CA GLY A 17 -42.67 -22.72 -5.51
C GLY A 17 -41.18 -22.32 -5.60
N ARG A 18 -40.80 -21.09 -5.25
CA ARG A 18 -39.41 -20.60 -5.18
C ARG A 18 -38.78 -20.96 -3.84
N ARG A 19 -37.47 -21.22 -3.80
CA ARG A 19 -36.78 -21.52 -2.54
C ARG A 19 -36.57 -20.26 -1.72
N ILE A 20 -36.65 -20.38 -0.40
CA ILE A 20 -36.42 -19.26 0.51
C ILE A 20 -34.98 -18.72 0.34
N SER A 21 -34.02 -19.58 0.01
CA SER A 21 -32.65 -19.19 -0.35
C SER A 21 -32.61 -18.14 -1.46
N THR A 22 -33.32 -18.41 -2.56
CA THR A 22 -33.34 -17.54 -3.75
C THR A 22 -34.02 -16.21 -3.48
N ILE A 23 -35.01 -16.20 -2.59
CA ILE A 23 -35.71 -14.97 -2.19
C ILE A 23 -34.77 -14.10 -1.34
N LYS A 24 -34.09 -14.70 -0.35
CA LYS A 24 -33.12 -13.99 0.48
C LYS A 24 -31.95 -13.45 -0.31
N GLU A 25 -31.46 -14.20 -1.30
CA GLU A 25 -30.41 -13.73 -2.20
C GLU A 25 -30.88 -12.53 -3.05
N ALA A 26 -32.07 -12.60 -3.63
CA ALA A 26 -32.65 -11.48 -4.37
C ALA A 26 -32.87 -10.25 -3.48
N SER A 27 -33.38 -10.43 -2.25
CA SER A 27 -33.53 -9.35 -1.26
C SER A 27 -32.20 -8.74 -0.87
N ARG A 28 -31.17 -9.57 -0.58
CA ARG A 28 -29.82 -9.07 -0.28
C ARG A 28 -29.23 -8.27 -1.43
N MET A 29 -29.45 -8.70 -2.67
CA MET A 29 -28.97 -7.97 -3.85
C MET A 29 -29.73 -6.66 -4.07
N ALA A 30 -31.05 -6.65 -3.85
CA ALA A 30 -31.85 -5.43 -3.90
C ALA A 30 -31.41 -4.42 -2.82
N GLU A 31 -31.26 -4.87 -1.57
CA GLU A 31 -30.74 -4.06 -0.47
C GLU A 31 -29.33 -3.54 -0.76
N TYR A 32 -28.47 -4.31 -1.42
CA TYR A 32 -27.13 -3.85 -1.79
C TYR A 32 -27.19 -2.69 -2.78
N ILE A 33 -28.04 -2.79 -3.80
CA ILE A 33 -28.24 -1.74 -4.81
C ILE A 33 -28.87 -0.49 -4.16
N GLU A 34 -29.85 -0.66 -3.29
CA GLU A 34 -30.49 0.44 -2.57
C GLU A 34 -29.54 1.14 -1.57
N ASN A 35 -28.64 0.38 -0.94
CA ASN A 35 -27.65 0.91 -0.02
C ASN A 35 -26.39 1.46 -0.70
N GLU A 36 -26.22 1.32 -2.03
CA GLU A 36 -25.11 1.93 -2.77
C GLU A 36 -24.93 3.43 -2.49
N PRO A 37 -25.96 4.29 -2.60
CA PRO A 37 -25.82 5.71 -2.31
C PRO A 37 -25.44 5.96 -0.84
N LEU A 38 -25.93 5.15 0.10
CA LEU A 38 -25.60 5.30 1.53
C LEU A 38 -24.14 4.91 1.80
N ARG A 39 -23.63 3.83 1.19
CA ARG A 39 -22.21 3.45 1.30
C ARG A 39 -21.28 4.45 0.64
N LYS A 40 -21.67 5.01 -0.53
CA LYS A 40 -20.93 6.07 -1.22
C LYS A 40 -20.89 7.35 -0.38
N LYS A 41 -22.00 7.74 0.24
CA LYS A 41 -22.05 8.89 1.17
C LYS A 41 -21.20 8.68 2.41
N ALA A 42 -21.28 7.51 3.05
CA ALA A 42 -20.46 7.19 4.22
C ALA A 42 -18.95 7.19 3.89
N ALA A 43 -18.57 6.67 2.71
CA ALA A 43 -17.18 6.75 2.25
C ALA A 43 -16.74 8.19 1.96
N ALA A 44 -17.62 9.00 1.35
CA ALA A 44 -17.36 10.42 1.10
C ALA A 44 -17.26 11.22 2.40
N GLU A 45 -18.07 10.92 3.41
CA GLU A 45 -18.01 11.55 4.73
C GLU A 45 -16.73 11.17 5.49
N ALA A 46 -16.29 9.92 5.40
CA ALA A 46 -15.00 9.48 5.96
C ALA A 46 -13.81 10.13 5.24
N GLN A 47 -13.90 10.30 3.91
CA GLN A 47 -12.88 11.05 3.17
C GLN A 47 -12.90 12.53 3.53
N ARG A 48 -14.08 13.15 3.63
CA ARG A 48 -14.24 14.55 4.03
C ARG A 48 -13.71 14.81 5.44
N SER A 49 -14.02 13.96 6.42
CA SER A 49 -13.50 14.13 7.77
C SER A 49 -11.97 13.96 7.83
N LYS A 50 -11.41 13.06 7.01
CA LYS A 50 -9.96 12.92 6.87
C LYS A 50 -9.33 14.16 6.21
N LEU A 51 -9.95 14.71 5.17
CA LEU A 51 -9.48 15.93 4.54
C LEU A 51 -9.58 17.12 5.50
N GLU A 52 -10.71 17.27 6.19
CA GLU A 52 -10.92 18.33 7.19
C GLU A 52 -9.93 18.21 8.37
N ALA A 53 -9.61 16.99 8.82
CA ALA A 53 -8.59 16.78 9.86
C ALA A 53 -7.20 17.20 9.37
N LEU A 54 -6.85 16.89 8.12
CA LEU A 54 -5.60 17.33 7.51
C LEU A 54 -5.59 18.85 7.29
N GLU A 55 -6.70 19.45 6.89
CA GLU A 55 -6.84 20.89 6.72
C GLU A 55 -6.67 21.66 8.04
N LYS A 56 -7.26 21.13 9.12
CA LYS A 56 -7.04 21.65 10.49
C LYS A 56 -5.58 21.52 10.93
N GLN A 57 -4.94 20.38 10.65
CA GLN A 57 -3.51 20.18 10.96
C GLN A 57 -2.59 21.10 10.15
N LEU A 58 -2.97 21.43 8.91
CA LEU A 58 -2.22 22.30 8.02
C LEU A 58 -2.61 23.79 8.13
N GLY A 59 -3.57 24.14 9.00
CA GLY A 59 -3.98 25.52 9.28
C GLY A 59 -4.62 26.24 8.09
N ILE A 60 -5.48 25.53 7.35
CA ILE A 60 -6.10 25.97 6.10
C ILE A 60 -7.53 26.39 6.39
N GLU A 61 -7.76 27.66 6.71
CA GLU A 61 -9.10 28.20 6.95
C GLU A 61 -9.65 28.84 5.67
N PRO A 62 -10.91 28.55 5.26
CA PRO A 62 -11.48 29.03 4.00
C PRO A 62 -11.65 30.56 3.94
N ASP A 63 -11.75 31.25 5.08
CA ASP A 63 -11.87 32.72 5.15
C ASP A 63 -10.54 33.46 4.96
N SER A 64 -9.40 32.75 4.98
CA SER A 64 -8.10 33.37 4.69
C SER A 64 -7.81 33.56 3.20
N ALA A 65 -8.76 33.22 2.33
CA ALA A 65 -8.69 33.54 0.91
C ALA A 65 -8.86 35.05 0.63
N SER A 66 -9.38 35.85 1.58
CA SER A 66 -9.61 37.31 1.38
C SER A 66 -8.89 38.23 2.37
N SER A 67 -8.37 37.74 3.48
CA SER A 67 -7.47 38.52 4.33
C SER A 67 -6.59 37.57 5.12
N SER A 68 -5.30 37.56 4.78
CA SER A 68 -4.16 37.11 5.60
C SER A 68 -4.34 35.86 6.50
N SER A 69 -3.49 34.86 6.26
CA SER A 69 -3.13 33.71 7.14
C SER A 69 -4.02 32.45 7.16
N GLY A 70 -3.71 31.50 6.28
CA GLY A 70 -4.05 30.08 6.46
C GLY A 70 -4.65 29.40 5.24
N GLN A 71 -3.84 29.14 4.21
CA GLN A 71 -4.17 28.29 3.06
C GLN A 71 -3.05 27.23 2.92
N PRO A 72 -3.27 26.06 2.29
CA PRO A 72 -2.30 24.94 2.18
C PRO A 72 -1.07 25.30 1.35
N GLY A 73 -1.03 26.54 0.86
CA GLY A 73 0.06 27.13 0.10
C GLY A 73 1.19 27.72 0.96
N GLN A 74 1.28 27.46 2.27
CA GLN A 74 2.46 27.87 3.05
C GLN A 74 3.66 26.89 2.97
N VAL A 75 3.70 26.04 1.94
CA VAL A 75 4.96 25.54 1.35
C VAL A 75 5.22 26.18 -0.03
N ALA A 76 4.21 26.80 -0.64
CA ALA A 76 4.35 27.58 -1.86
C ALA A 76 4.62 29.06 -1.51
N GLY A 77 5.83 29.37 -1.03
CA GLY A 77 6.35 30.75 -1.01
C GLY A 77 6.64 31.37 0.36
N LYS A 78 6.40 30.66 1.48
CA LYS A 78 6.93 31.06 2.79
C LYS A 78 8.11 30.16 3.17
N LYS A 79 9.18 30.76 3.69
CA LYS A 79 10.39 30.04 4.15
C LYS A 79 10.05 29.24 5.42
N HIS A 80 9.42 28.08 5.25
CA HIS A 80 9.26 27.11 6.32
C HIS A 80 10.65 26.54 6.67
N ARG A 81 11.06 26.61 7.94
CA ARG A 81 12.31 25.96 8.35
C ARG A 81 12.08 24.45 8.26
N PHE A 82 12.93 23.80 7.49
CA PHE A 82 12.87 22.36 7.28
C PHE A 82 13.56 21.67 8.46
N ASP A 83 12.78 21.39 9.50
CA ASP A 83 13.26 20.81 10.77
C ASP A 83 12.86 19.32 10.89
N ASP A 84 12.94 18.59 9.78
CA ASP A 84 12.73 17.13 9.74
C ASP A 84 14.07 16.40 9.95
N THR A 85 14.29 15.88 11.16
CA THR A 85 15.53 15.21 11.53
C THR A 85 15.73 13.89 10.80
N GLU A 86 14.65 13.13 10.56
CA GLU A 86 14.73 11.82 9.90
C GLU A 86 15.16 11.98 8.44
N TYR A 87 14.58 12.96 7.73
CA TYR A 87 14.99 13.25 6.36
C TYR A 87 16.46 13.68 6.28
N LEU A 88 16.93 14.51 7.22
CA LEU A 88 18.31 14.97 7.24
C LEU A 88 19.29 13.80 7.45
N GLU A 89 18.97 12.85 8.33
CA GLU A 89 19.78 11.63 8.54
C GLU A 89 19.78 10.75 7.29
N GLN A 90 18.61 10.45 6.73
CA GLN A 90 18.49 9.67 5.49
C GLN A 90 19.27 10.29 4.33
N SER A 91 19.21 11.63 4.19
CA SER A 91 19.95 12.33 3.15
C SER A 91 21.47 12.20 3.33
N ARG A 92 21.96 12.21 4.57
CA ARG A 92 23.38 12.04 4.89
C ARG A 92 23.83 10.62 4.56
N ASP A 93 23.05 9.61 4.96
CA ASP A 93 23.34 8.20 4.70
C ASP A 93 23.39 7.89 3.20
N LEU A 94 22.44 8.43 2.42
CA LEU A 94 22.43 8.29 0.97
C LEU A 94 23.67 8.90 0.32
N VAL A 95 24.05 10.12 0.76
CA VAL A 95 25.25 10.80 0.25
C VAL A 95 26.53 10.05 0.63
N GLU A 96 26.61 9.49 1.83
CA GLU A 96 27.75 8.65 2.26
C GLU A 96 27.83 7.34 1.47
N GLY A 97 26.70 6.68 1.24
CA GLY A 97 26.61 5.49 0.39
C GLY A 97 27.09 5.74 -1.04
N VAL A 98 26.69 6.86 -1.65
CA VAL A 98 27.16 7.24 -2.99
C VAL A 98 28.66 7.54 -2.98
N LYS A 99 29.16 8.31 -2.01
CA LYS A 99 30.59 8.63 -1.89
C LYS A 99 31.44 7.39 -1.72
N SER A 100 31.03 6.46 -0.85
CA SER A 100 31.74 5.20 -0.62
C SER A 100 31.73 4.30 -1.86
N ALA A 101 30.61 4.21 -2.57
CA ALA A 101 30.49 3.44 -3.81
C ALA A 101 31.37 3.99 -4.94
N VAL A 102 31.43 5.32 -5.09
CA VAL A 102 32.30 6.00 -6.08
C VAL A 102 33.78 5.79 -5.72
N ALA A 103 34.16 5.96 -4.46
CA ALA A 103 35.52 5.71 -3.99
C ALA A 103 35.92 4.24 -4.21
N ALA A 104 35.05 3.30 -3.85
CA ALA A 104 35.27 1.89 -4.09
C ALA A 104 35.35 1.57 -5.59
N GLY A 105 34.53 2.19 -6.43
CA GLY A 105 34.56 2.03 -7.88
C GLY A 105 35.86 2.51 -8.50
N LEU A 106 36.37 3.67 -8.08
CA LEU A 106 37.63 4.23 -8.59
C LEU A 106 38.85 3.40 -8.13
N LEU A 107 38.86 2.95 -6.88
CA LEU A 107 39.90 2.08 -6.34
C LEU A 107 39.86 0.67 -6.95
N LYS A 108 38.67 0.11 -7.21
CA LYS A 108 38.51 -1.18 -7.90
C LYS A 108 38.93 -1.08 -9.37
N LYS A 109 38.70 0.04 -10.05
CA LYS A 109 39.19 0.29 -11.42
C LYS A 109 40.73 0.40 -11.45
N ARG A 110 41.34 1.02 -10.42
CA ARG A 110 42.81 1.07 -10.25
C ARG A 110 43.43 -0.29 -9.93
N LYS A 111 42.75 -1.13 -9.12
CA LYS A 111 43.24 -2.48 -8.76
C LYS A 111 43.06 -3.50 -9.91
N LYS A 112 41.98 -3.40 -10.69
CA LYS A 112 41.76 -4.27 -11.87
C LYS A 112 42.64 -3.93 -13.08
N ALA A 113 43.28 -2.77 -13.08
CA ALA A 113 44.32 -2.40 -14.05
C ALA A 113 45.73 -2.95 -13.71
N LYS A 114 45.91 -3.64 -12.57
CA LYS A 114 47.20 -4.24 -12.14
C LYS A 114 47.20 -5.77 -12.05
N THR A 115 46.19 -6.46 -12.59
CA THR A 115 46.17 -7.93 -12.60
C THR A 115 45.69 -8.47 -13.95
N THR A 116 46.64 -8.87 -14.79
CA THR A 116 46.46 -9.89 -15.84
C THR A 116 46.01 -11.24 -15.20
N PRO A 117 45.34 -12.13 -15.95
CA PRO A 117 44.68 -13.30 -15.39
C PRO A 117 45.65 -14.47 -15.24
N GLU A 118 45.74 -15.05 -14.04
CA GLU A 118 46.25 -16.41 -13.86
C GLU A 118 45.26 -17.25 -13.05
N SER A 119 44.96 -18.42 -13.61
CA SER A 119 44.22 -19.55 -13.03
C SER A 119 45.07 -20.21 -11.93
N PRO A 120 44.48 -20.85 -10.89
CA PRO A 120 44.40 -22.31 -10.96
C PRO A 120 43.23 -22.99 -10.23
N SER A 121 43.08 -24.25 -10.64
CA SER A 121 42.25 -25.36 -10.16
C SER A 121 42.38 -25.75 -8.67
N GLY A 122 41.26 -26.18 -8.07
CA GLY A 122 41.19 -27.46 -7.34
C GLY A 122 41.05 -27.48 -5.80
N ALA A 123 39.96 -28.13 -5.34
CA ALA A 123 39.71 -28.78 -4.02
C ALA A 123 39.55 -27.89 -2.76
N GLY A 124 38.60 -28.07 -1.84
CA GLY A 124 37.51 -29.03 -1.65
C GLY A 124 36.90 -28.92 -0.24
N SER A 125 35.60 -29.21 -0.14
CA SER A 125 34.83 -29.73 1.01
C SER A 125 34.49 -28.90 2.29
N LYS A 126 33.16 -28.74 2.47
CA LYS A 126 32.27 -28.93 3.66
C LYS A 126 32.55 -28.05 4.90
N SER A 127 31.59 -27.52 5.67
CA SER A 127 30.17 -27.77 6.00
C SER A 127 29.56 -26.43 6.47
N GLY A 128 28.27 -26.15 6.33
CA GLY A 128 27.22 -26.64 7.21
C GLY A 128 26.02 -25.70 7.09
N ALA A 129 24.83 -26.30 7.01
CA ALA A 129 23.54 -25.64 6.91
C ALA A 129 23.21 -24.88 8.20
N ASP A 130 22.48 -23.76 8.10
CA ASP A 130 21.19 -23.59 8.78
C ASP A 130 20.44 -22.32 8.34
N ALA A 131 19.11 -22.44 8.33
CA ALA A 131 18.08 -21.40 8.29
C ALA A 131 17.91 -20.53 7.02
N ALA A 132 17.30 -21.11 5.97
CA ALA A 132 16.55 -20.33 4.97
C ALA A 132 15.07 -20.29 5.37
N THR A 133 14.66 -19.23 6.07
CA THR A 133 13.25 -18.84 6.19
C THR A 133 12.82 -18.15 4.90
N SER A 134 11.66 -18.58 4.43
CA SER A 134 10.93 -18.16 3.25
C SER A 134 10.65 -16.65 3.17
N LEU A 135 10.76 -16.08 1.97
CA LEU A 135 9.58 -15.51 1.26
C LEU A 135 9.98 -15.04 -0.15
N ALA A 136 9.42 -15.70 -1.16
CA ALA A 136 9.44 -15.26 -2.55
C ALA A 136 8.34 -14.20 -2.78
N PRO A 137 8.63 -13.08 -3.47
CA PRO A 137 7.57 -12.25 -4.05
C PRO A 137 7.13 -12.88 -5.39
N LYS A 138 5.84 -13.21 -5.49
CA LYS A 138 5.21 -13.65 -6.76
C LYS A 138 5.12 -12.44 -7.72
N PRO A 139 5.44 -12.60 -9.01
CA PRO A 139 5.18 -11.57 -10.01
C PRO A 139 3.68 -11.52 -10.33
N VAL A 140 3.11 -10.31 -10.26
CA VAL A 140 1.75 -10.01 -10.71
C VAL A 140 1.76 -9.99 -12.23
N ALA A 141 1.18 -11.01 -12.86
CA ALA A 141 0.85 -10.99 -14.28
C ALA A 141 -0.33 -10.04 -14.49
N THR A 142 -0.09 -8.99 -15.26
CA THR A 142 -1.10 -8.14 -15.89
C THR A 142 -1.45 -8.79 -17.23
N GLU A 143 -2.66 -9.28 -17.39
CA GLU A 143 -3.22 -9.50 -18.73
C GLU A 143 -4.32 -8.47 -18.98
N VAL A 144 -4.05 -7.68 -20.02
CA VAL A 144 -4.89 -6.67 -20.62
C VAL A 144 -5.42 -7.30 -21.91
N VAL A 145 -6.76 -7.40 -22.02
CA VAL A 145 -7.58 -7.35 -23.25
C VAL A 145 -7.41 -8.50 -24.26
N THR A 146 -8.54 -9.15 -24.63
CA THR A 146 -9.17 -9.04 -25.97
C THR A 146 -10.48 -9.85 -26.00
N THR A 147 -11.60 -9.19 -26.29
CA THR A 147 -12.85 -9.80 -26.73
C THR A 147 -13.06 -9.33 -28.17
N SER A 148 -13.19 -10.27 -29.10
CA SER A 148 -13.83 -10.07 -30.41
C SER A 148 -14.42 -11.37 -30.89
#